data_AF-A0A5B0C772-F1
#
_entry.id   AF-A0A5B0C772-F1
#
_cell.length_a   1.000
_cell.length_b   1.000
_cell.length_c   1.000
_cell.angle_alpha   90.00
_cell.angle_beta   90.00
_cell.angle_gamma   90.00
#
_symmetry.space_group_name_H-M   'P 1'
#
loop_
_entity.id
_entity.type
_entity.pdbx_description
1 polymer ?
#
loop_
_entity_poly.entity_id
_entity_poly.type
_entity_poly.pdbx_seq_one_letter_code
_entity_poly.pdbx_strand_id
1 'polypeptide(L)'
;MKKLLSCLSCIFILVACSNEDNANLDKETVITKEFVEEYAKVGLTYSEVREKFGTEELADVVDNTETWLYDSSQHNDFKYDRSLEAVAFDEIKSDNLDYQLYINFIEEKSYMYSYFYKGEDGKVWQYQIAPNSEPSSKSVSN
;
A
#
# COMPACT_ATOMS: atom_id res chain seq x y z
N MET A 1 -46.27 51.15 34.50
CA MET A 1 -44.93 51.72 34.72
C MET A 1 -43.90 50.65 34.41
N LYS A 2 -42.96 50.95 33.49
CA LYS A 2 -41.96 50.03 32.95
C LYS A 2 -40.94 49.66 34.04
N LYS A 3 -40.66 48.37 34.22
CA LYS A 3 -39.49 47.91 34.97
C LYS A 3 -38.47 47.40 33.97
N LEU A 4 -37.45 48.21 33.74
CA LEU A 4 -36.16 47.76 33.22
C LEU A 4 -35.27 47.62 34.45
N LEU A 5 -34.74 46.42 34.69
CA LEU A 5 -33.44 46.31 35.33
C LEU A 5 -32.68 45.15 34.68
N SER A 6 -31.73 45.56 33.88
CA SER A 6 -30.68 44.78 33.27
C SER A 6 -29.84 44.11 34.36
N CYS A 7 -29.57 42.81 34.20
CA CYS A 7 -28.43 42.18 34.85
C CYS A 7 -27.67 41.36 33.81
N LEU A 8 -26.56 41.96 33.41
CA LEU A 8 -25.45 41.45 32.63
C LEU A 8 -24.93 40.15 33.28
N SER A 9 -24.90 39.04 32.55
CA SER A 9 -24.06 37.90 32.95
C SER A 9 -23.59 37.10 31.73
N CYS A 10 -22.36 36.65 31.84
CA CYS A 10 -21.42 36.36 30.77
C CYS A 10 -21.66 35.04 30.01
N ILE A 11 -21.46 35.13 28.69
CA ILE A 11 -20.62 34.28 27.83
C ILE A 11 -20.30 32.87 28.35
N PHE A 12 -20.72 31.84 27.60
CA PHE A 12 -19.82 30.82 27.05
C PHE A 12 -20.40 30.33 25.72
N ILE A 13 -19.90 30.90 24.62
CA ILE A 13 -20.07 30.27 23.30
C ILE A 13 -19.04 29.14 23.27
N LEU A 14 -19.49 27.91 23.51
CA LEU A 14 -18.72 26.73 23.13
C LEU A 14 -18.76 26.63 21.61
N VAL A 15 -17.93 27.43 20.94
CA VAL A 15 -17.45 27.08 19.61
C VAL A 15 -16.51 25.91 19.83
N ALA A 16 -17.08 24.71 19.88
CA ALA A 16 -16.33 23.51 19.56
C ALA A 16 -16.06 23.58 18.05
N CYS A 17 -15.02 24.33 17.67
CA CYS A 17 -14.27 23.94 16.50
C CYS A 17 -13.73 22.56 16.85
N SER A 18 -14.46 21.52 16.45
CA SER A 18 -13.85 20.24 16.20
C SER A 18 -12.85 20.51 15.09
N ASN A 19 -11.63 20.88 15.47
CA ASN A 19 -10.49 20.56 14.66
C ASN A 19 -10.56 19.05 14.53
N GLU A 20 -11.18 18.59 13.45
CA GLU A 20 -10.73 17.36 12.82
C GLU A 20 -9.30 17.66 12.39
N ASP A 21 -8.39 17.55 13.37
CA ASP A 21 -7.02 17.24 13.13
C ASP A 21 -7.09 15.92 12.35
N ASN A 22 -7.11 16.05 11.02
CA ASN A 22 -6.86 14.96 10.08
C ASN A 22 -5.40 14.57 10.27
N ALA A 23 -5.12 13.99 11.44
CA ALA A 23 -4.02 13.09 11.65
C ALA A 23 -4.37 11.83 10.86
N ASN A 24 -4.26 11.92 9.53
CA ASN A 24 -3.81 10.78 8.74
C ASN A 24 -2.35 10.57 9.14
N LEU A 25 -2.17 10.05 10.36
CA LEU A 25 -1.04 9.25 10.73
C LEU A 25 -1.03 8.13 9.70
N ASP A 26 -0.08 8.20 8.77
CA ASP A 26 0.27 7.14 7.84
C ASP A 26 0.38 5.86 8.65
N LYS A 27 -0.71 5.08 8.63
CA LYS A 27 -0.77 3.83 9.35
C LYS A 27 0.09 2.88 8.54
N GLU A 28 1.32 2.71 9.00
CA GLU A 28 2.32 1.85 8.40
C GLU A 28 1.71 0.47 8.13
N THR A 29 1.44 0.21 6.85
CA THR A 29 0.73 -0.99 6.41
C THR A 29 1.76 -2.01 6.00
N VAL A 30 1.94 -3.06 6.81
CA VAL A 30 2.80 -4.19 6.46
C VAL A 30 2.07 -5.07 5.44
N ILE A 31 2.55 -5.07 4.19
CA ILE A 31 1.96 -5.86 3.11
C ILE A 31 2.49 -7.29 3.19
N THR A 32 1.75 -8.19 3.87
CA THR A 32 2.05 -9.62 3.88
C THR A 32 1.38 -10.37 2.72
N LYS A 33 1.70 -11.66 2.53
CA LYS A 33 0.99 -12.50 1.55
C LYS A 33 -0.51 -12.58 1.84
N GLU A 34 -0.89 -12.73 3.11
CA GLU A 34 -2.28 -12.79 3.56
C GLU A 34 -3.00 -11.46 3.32
N PHE A 35 -2.29 -10.34 3.48
CA PHE A 35 -2.80 -9.02 3.12
C PHE A 35 -3.08 -8.94 1.62
N VAL A 36 -2.16 -9.40 0.76
CA VAL A 36 -2.40 -9.46 -0.69
C VAL A 36 -3.60 -10.35 -1.02
N GLU A 37 -3.73 -11.53 -0.40
CA GLU A 37 -4.87 -12.43 -0.58
C GLU A 37 -6.22 -11.76 -0.25
N GLU A 38 -6.27 -10.92 0.79
CA GLU A 38 -7.50 -10.25 1.23
C GLU A 38 -7.87 -9.04 0.34
N TYR A 39 -6.87 -8.23 -0.04
CA TYR A 39 -7.09 -6.90 -0.60
C TYR A 39 -6.81 -6.78 -2.10
N ALA A 40 -5.95 -7.63 -2.67
CA ALA A 40 -5.62 -7.57 -4.09
C ALA A 40 -6.77 -8.14 -4.92
N LYS A 41 -7.28 -7.31 -5.83
CA LYS A 41 -8.36 -7.66 -6.75
C LYS A 41 -8.06 -7.05 -8.10
N VAL A 42 -8.25 -7.81 -9.17
CA VAL A 42 -8.18 -7.29 -10.54
C VAL A 42 -9.30 -6.26 -10.74
N GLY A 43 -8.99 -5.14 -11.37
CA GLY A 43 -9.93 -4.07 -11.71
C GLY A 43 -10.04 -2.96 -10.68
N LEU A 44 -9.15 -2.89 -9.69
CA LEU A 44 -9.06 -1.75 -8.78
C LEU A 44 -8.45 -0.55 -9.52
N THR A 45 -8.97 0.65 -9.27
CA THR A 45 -8.35 1.90 -9.73
C THR A 45 -7.07 2.20 -8.97
N TYR A 46 -6.29 3.16 -9.46
CA TYR A 46 -5.17 3.77 -8.73
C TYR A 46 -5.54 4.22 -7.31
N SER A 47 -6.68 4.89 -7.15
CA SER A 47 -7.11 5.37 -5.83
C SER A 47 -7.47 4.22 -4.89
N GLU A 48 -8.15 3.19 -5.38
CA GLU A 48 -8.53 2.02 -4.58
C GLU A 48 -7.30 1.18 -4.19
N VAL A 49 -6.28 1.12 -5.05
CA VAL A 49 -5.00 0.50 -4.70
C VAL A 49 -4.28 1.33 -3.64
N ARG A 50 -4.13 2.65 -3.82
CA ARG A 50 -3.44 3.49 -2.83
C ARG A 50 -4.14 3.56 -1.48
N GLU A 51 -5.46 3.48 -1.44
CA GLU A 51 -6.22 3.37 -0.19
C GLU A 51 -5.87 2.11 0.61
N LYS A 52 -5.53 1.01 -0.07
CA LYS A 52 -5.22 -0.28 0.56
C LYS A 52 -3.73 -0.47 0.81
N PHE A 53 -2.92 -0.25 -0.22
CA PHE A 53 -1.49 -0.58 -0.24
C PHE A 53 -0.59 0.62 0.08
N GLY A 54 -1.14 1.84 0.16
CA GLY A 54 -0.35 3.06 0.30
C GLY A 54 0.25 3.53 -1.03
N THR A 55 1.24 4.41 -0.94
CA THR A 55 1.94 4.95 -2.12
C THR A 55 3.08 4.02 -2.53
N GLU A 56 3.19 3.79 -3.83
CA GLU A 56 4.23 2.97 -4.45
C GLU A 56 5.64 3.60 -4.32
N GLU A 57 6.67 2.75 -4.22
CA GLU A 57 8.08 3.19 -4.16
C GLU A 57 8.63 3.59 -5.54
N LEU A 58 8.13 2.95 -6.58
CA LEU A 58 8.54 3.17 -7.95
C LEU A 58 7.37 2.87 -8.88
N ALA A 59 7.20 3.69 -9.90
CA ALA A 59 6.22 3.50 -10.96
C ALA A 59 6.86 3.81 -12.31
N ASP A 60 6.50 3.03 -13.34
CA ASP A 60 6.85 3.32 -14.73
C ASP A 60 5.77 2.82 -15.69
N VAL A 61 5.75 3.36 -16.91
CA VAL A 61 4.81 3.00 -17.96
C VAL A 61 5.56 2.51 -19.19
N VAL A 62 5.34 1.24 -19.56
CA VAL A 62 5.93 0.60 -20.73
C VAL A 62 4.81 -0.03 -21.56
N ASP A 63 4.75 0.28 -22.86
CA ASP A 63 3.78 -0.29 -23.81
C ASP A 63 2.31 -0.26 -23.33
N ASN A 64 1.88 0.89 -22.76
CA ASN A 64 0.55 1.12 -22.17
C ASN A 64 0.23 0.26 -20.94
N THR A 65 1.23 -0.38 -20.34
CA THR A 65 1.13 -1.04 -19.04
C THR A 65 1.87 -0.19 -18.02
N GLU A 66 1.16 0.24 -16.98
CA GLU A 66 1.79 0.93 -15.84
C GLU A 66 2.11 -0.12 -14.77
N THR A 67 3.33 -0.09 -14.23
CA THR A 67 3.77 -1.02 -13.20
C THR A 67 4.19 -0.25 -11.97
N TRP A 68 3.60 -0.58 -10.84
CA TRP A 68 3.96 -0.05 -9.53
C TRP A 68 4.71 -1.11 -8.73
N LEU A 69 5.74 -0.68 -8.02
CA LEU A 69 6.52 -1.48 -7.08
C LEU A 69 6.28 -0.97 -5.65
N TYR A 70 5.99 -1.92 -4.78
CA TYR A 70 5.99 -1.77 -3.33
C TYR A 70 7.00 -2.75 -2.74
N ASP A 71 7.69 -2.38 -1.67
CA ASP A 71 8.60 -3.27 -0.97
C ASP A 71 8.69 -2.92 0.51
N SER A 72 9.26 -3.82 1.30
CA SER A 72 9.37 -3.64 2.74
C SER A 72 10.43 -2.62 3.17
N SER A 73 11.25 -2.09 2.26
CA SER A 73 12.25 -1.07 2.63
C SER A 73 11.63 0.27 3.00
N GLN A 74 10.34 0.47 2.73
CA GLN A 74 9.55 1.56 3.34
C GLN A 74 9.55 1.52 4.87
N HIS A 75 9.78 0.34 5.46
CA HIS A 75 9.65 0.09 6.90
C HIS A 75 11.00 -0.06 7.60
N ASN A 76 12.11 0.11 6.89
CA ASN A 76 13.45 -0.03 7.45
C ASN A 76 14.45 0.95 6.81
N ASP A 77 15.67 1.03 7.36
CA ASP A 77 16.71 1.93 6.83
C ASP A 77 17.49 1.35 5.63
N PHE A 78 17.06 0.20 5.10
CA PHE A 78 17.75 -0.47 4.00
C PHE A 78 17.52 0.28 2.68
N LYS A 79 18.57 0.38 1.87
CA LYS A 79 18.53 1.02 0.56
C LYS A 79 19.20 0.13 -0.47
N TYR A 80 18.57 0.01 -1.62
CA TYR A 80 19.06 -0.73 -2.76
C TYR A 80 18.61 -0.04 -4.04
N ASP A 81 19.21 -0.42 -5.17
CA ASP A 81 18.82 0.10 -6.47
C ASP A 81 17.55 -0.61 -6.96
N ARG A 82 16.41 0.07 -6.87
CA ARG A 82 15.12 -0.49 -7.26
C ARG A 82 15.03 -0.59 -8.78
N SER A 83 14.54 -1.72 -9.26
CA SER A 83 14.32 -1.95 -10.68
C SER A 83 12.95 -2.59 -10.90
N LEU A 84 12.25 -2.18 -11.96
CA LEU A 84 11.04 -2.84 -12.44
C LEU A 84 11.36 -4.03 -13.36
N GLU A 85 12.61 -4.17 -13.79
CA GLU A 85 13.05 -5.22 -14.71
C GLU A 85 13.48 -6.50 -13.98
N ALA A 86 13.79 -6.41 -12.68
CA ALA A 86 14.32 -7.52 -11.91
C ALA A 86 13.84 -7.50 -10.45
N VAL A 87 13.51 -8.69 -9.93
CA VAL A 87 13.20 -8.89 -8.52
C VAL A 87 14.51 -8.93 -7.72
N ALA A 88 14.53 -8.24 -6.57
CA ALA A 88 15.64 -8.18 -5.62
C ALA A 88 15.75 -9.50 -4.81
N PHE A 89 16.02 -10.61 -5.50
CA PHE A 89 16.05 -11.94 -4.90
C PHE A 89 17.10 -12.08 -3.80
N ASP A 90 18.27 -11.48 -3.96
CA ASP A 90 19.35 -11.58 -2.99
C ASP A 90 19.00 -10.83 -1.70
N GLU A 91 18.37 -9.67 -1.82
CA GLU A 91 17.85 -8.88 -0.71
C GLU A 91 16.74 -9.62 0.04
N ILE A 92 15.83 -10.28 -0.67
CA ILE A 92 14.79 -11.13 -0.07
C ILE A 92 15.42 -12.33 0.65
N LYS A 93 16.37 -13.03 0.01
CA LYS A 93 17.04 -14.20 0.61
C LYS A 93 17.86 -13.84 1.84
N SER A 94 18.43 -12.64 1.88
CA SER A 94 19.26 -12.15 2.98
C SER A 94 18.47 -11.44 4.08
N ASP A 95 17.13 -11.46 4.03
CA ASP A 95 16.24 -10.80 4.99
C ASP A 95 16.44 -9.27 5.08
N ASN A 96 16.98 -8.65 4.02
CA ASN A 96 17.03 -7.19 3.87
C ASN A 96 15.69 -6.64 3.34
N LEU A 97 14.96 -7.46 2.58
CA LEU A 97 13.58 -7.23 2.18
C LEU A 97 12.70 -8.41 2.61
N ASP A 98 11.57 -8.13 3.25
CA ASP A 98 10.55 -9.13 3.56
C ASP A 98 9.76 -9.50 2.29
N TYR A 99 9.53 -8.51 1.42
CA TYR A 99 8.80 -8.70 0.18
C TYR A 99 9.13 -7.68 -0.91
N GLN A 100 8.73 -8.01 -2.14
CA GLN A 100 8.46 -7.06 -3.23
C GLN A 100 7.10 -7.38 -3.86
N LEU A 101 6.29 -6.36 -4.10
CA LEU A 101 4.99 -6.46 -4.75
C LEU A 101 4.97 -5.60 -6.02
N TYR A 102 4.68 -6.24 -7.14
CA TYR A 102 4.45 -5.57 -8.42
C TYR A 102 2.96 -5.58 -8.73
N ILE A 103 2.40 -4.40 -9.03
CA ILE A 103 1.02 -4.25 -9.50
C ILE A 103 1.08 -3.67 -10.92
N ASN A 104 0.59 -4.42 -11.89
CA ASN A 104 0.50 -3.99 -13.27
C ASN A 104 -0.91 -3.46 -13.52
N PHE A 105 -1.02 -2.40 -14.32
CA PHE A 105 -2.27 -1.74 -14.67
C PHE A 105 -2.41 -1.62 -16.18
N ILE A 106 -3.64 -1.80 -16.65
CA ILE A 106 -4.06 -1.54 -18.03
C ILE A 106 -5.27 -0.62 -17.94
N GLU A 107 -5.27 0.49 -18.69
CA GLU A 107 -6.37 1.47 -18.65
C GLU A 107 -6.71 1.92 -17.21
N GLU A 108 -5.69 2.23 -16.41
CA GLU A 108 -5.80 2.69 -15.00
C GLU A 108 -6.46 1.68 -14.05
N LYS A 109 -6.51 0.41 -14.45
CA LYS A 109 -7.13 -0.68 -13.69
C LYS A 109 -6.12 -1.79 -13.42
N SER A 110 -6.04 -2.22 -12.17
CA SER A 110 -5.10 -3.28 -11.77
C SER A 110 -5.40 -4.55 -12.58
N TYR A 111 -4.38 -5.08 -13.23
CA TYR A 111 -4.48 -6.22 -14.12
C TYR A 111 -3.83 -7.45 -13.48
N MET A 112 -2.68 -7.29 -12.82
CA MET A 112 -1.94 -8.41 -12.25
C MET A 112 -1.14 -7.99 -11.02
N TYR A 113 -1.12 -8.86 -10.02
CA TYR A 113 -0.33 -8.71 -8.81
C TYR A 113 0.73 -9.83 -8.77
N SER A 114 1.97 -9.49 -8.50
CA SER A 114 3.07 -10.44 -8.26
C SER A 114 3.78 -10.10 -6.97
N TYR A 115 3.55 -10.91 -5.94
CA TYR A 115 4.11 -10.76 -4.60
C TYR A 115 5.24 -11.76 -4.39
N PHE A 116 6.46 -11.27 -4.16
CA PHE A 116 7.67 -12.05 -3.97
C PHE A 116 8.09 -12.02 -2.51
N TYR A 117 8.41 -13.18 -1.93
CA TYR A 117 8.76 -13.33 -0.52
C TYR A 117 9.67 -14.54 -0.30
N LYS A 118 10.38 -14.57 0.82
CA LYS A 118 11.18 -15.73 1.23
C LYS A 118 10.29 -16.81 1.83
N GLY A 119 10.31 -18.01 1.26
CA GLY A 119 9.62 -19.18 1.77
C GLY A 119 10.38 -19.87 2.90
N GLU A 120 9.72 -20.81 3.58
CA GLU A 120 10.32 -21.59 4.68
C GLU A 120 11.53 -22.43 4.23
N ASP A 121 11.62 -22.75 2.94
CA ASP A 121 12.74 -23.45 2.31
C ASP A 121 13.94 -22.53 1.98
N GLY A 122 13.86 -21.25 2.35
CA GLY A 122 14.86 -20.23 2.09
C GLY A 122 14.90 -19.74 0.63
N LYS A 123 13.99 -20.22 -0.22
CA LYS A 123 13.87 -19.77 -1.61
C LYS A 123 12.92 -18.59 -1.73
N VAL A 124 13.03 -17.84 -2.82
CA VAL A 124 12.04 -16.83 -3.17
C VAL A 124 10.84 -17.51 -3.83
N TRP A 125 9.66 -17.19 -3.33
CA TRP A 125 8.36 -17.61 -3.84
C TRP A 125 7.64 -16.42 -4.45
N GLN A 126 6.85 -16.68 -5.50
CA GLN A 126 5.95 -15.72 -6.11
C GLN A 126 4.51 -16.18 -5.87
N TYR A 127 3.73 -15.36 -5.18
CA TYR A 127 2.27 -15.43 -5.16
C TYR A 127 1.70 -14.48 -6.22
N GLN A 128 0.88 -15.00 -7.12
CA GLN A 128 0.39 -14.26 -8.29
C GLN A 128 -1.13 -14.31 -8.38
N ILE A 129 -1.73 -13.14 -8.62
CA ILE A 129 -3.14 -12.97 -8.98
C ILE A 129 -3.17 -12.36 -10.38
N ALA A 130 -3.82 -13.03 -11.33
CA ALA A 130 -3.94 -12.62 -12.71
C ALA A 130 -5.38 -12.84 -13.22
N PRO A 131 -5.80 -12.19 -14.31
CA PRO A 131 -7.16 -12.31 -14.80
C PRO A 131 -7.46 -13.74 -15.27
N ASN A 132 -8.69 -14.19 -15.02
CA ASN A 132 -9.19 -15.50 -15.46
C ASN A 132 -8.38 -16.70 -14.97
N SER A 133 -7.57 -16.54 -13.93
CA SER A 133 -6.76 -17.60 -13.32
C SER A 133 -6.99 -17.62 -11.82
N GLU A 134 -7.01 -18.81 -11.24
CA GLU A 134 -6.93 -18.94 -9.78
C GLU A 134 -5.58 -18.39 -9.29
N PRO A 135 -5.53 -17.78 -8.09
CA PRO A 135 -4.27 -17.38 -7.50
C PRO A 135 -3.32 -18.57 -7.39
N SER A 136 -2.03 -18.32 -7.64
CA SER A 136 -1.02 -19.38 -7.64
C SER A 136 0.21 -18.97 -6.84
N SER A 137 0.91 -19.96 -6.28
CA SER A 137 2.20 -19.75 -5.62
C SER A 137 3.23 -20.74 -6.15
N LYS A 138 4.43 -20.26 -6.49
CA LYS A 138 5.54 -21.09 -6.99
C LYS A 138 6.89 -20.55 -6.50
N SER A 139 7.85 -21.44 -6.29
CA SER A 139 9.25 -21.03 -6.10
C SER A 139 9.83 -20.50 -7.42
N VAL A 140 10.53 -19.36 -7.36
CA VAL A 140 11.10 -18.65 -8.51
C VAL A 140 12.61 -18.45 -8.41
N SER A 141 13.24 -18.93 -7.34
CA SER A 141 14.69 -18.95 -7.19
C SER A 141 15.23 -20.37 -7.05
N ASN A 142 16.42 -20.62 -7.57
CA ASN A 142 17.17 -21.84 -7.32
C ASN A 142 17.74 -21.88 -5.90
#